data_AF-A0A1J4SSV1-F1
#
_entry.id   AF-A0A1J4SSV1-F1
#
_cell.length_a   1.000
_cell.length_b   1.000
_cell.length_c   1.000
_cell.angle_alpha   90.00
_cell.angle_beta   90.00
_cell.angle_gamma   90.00
#
_symmetry.space_group_name_H-M   'P 1'
#
loop_
_entity.id
_entity.type
_entity.pdbx_description
1 polymer ?
#
loop_
_entity_poly.entity_id
_entity_poly.type
_entity_poly.pdbx_seq_one_letter_code
_entity_poly.pdbx_strand_id
1 'polypeptide(L)'
;MKRLPLLLAILLFPCCAAAYQYDARLSSRLKKEFEAQLRSVPAGRELYGRLAKSGGYSAMRVLVRGDASPCLAWFDPQENAVYFNSRFILRFFEAKGFKDAKVVEVLWDNKKVRAELVKYAGAVYVHELVHAVQCYLYPEYRQDAGANPLEFEYEAYLTEDIYVHERMKADPALLKKFIRGAYTDLYTENMFGSYFTLSLDINRYKEKIRRFYEEELGGYLSLESAETIQKNRNADSKILAYAAGDGESYEQAGLSLARLQKEKAEYASFLEDFYKTRWPAFSGDALFFLGSIALEEKNYPLALDCLAGADANSAGYEPEPGVLNSLKTSGALAILEAASFIRDNSKKMDIETLSQHLKSLDKACAATGRPFPEDLLESKNSVYPRAMAYYAKKHASETDPARKDYYKENLDFFAAASGPAGGAH
;
A
#
# COMPACT_ATOMS: atom_id res chain seq x y z
N MET A 1 17.56 63.95 8.74
CA MET A 1 17.09 62.83 9.60
C MET A 1 15.89 62.12 8.98
N LYS A 2 16.08 61.31 7.92
CA LYS A 2 15.00 60.54 7.28
C LYS A 2 15.57 59.23 6.70
N ARG A 3 15.92 58.29 7.57
CA ARG A 3 16.26 56.89 7.21
C ARG A 3 15.86 55.95 8.35
N LEU A 4 14.60 56.01 8.78
CA LEU A 4 14.13 55.18 9.90
C LEU A 4 12.69 54.63 9.79
N PRO A 5 12.14 54.28 8.60
CA PRO A 5 11.00 53.37 8.59
C PRO A 5 11.23 52.05 7.81
N LEU A 6 12.42 51.80 7.23
CA LEU A 6 12.66 50.55 6.49
C LEU A 6 13.05 49.36 7.39
N LEU A 7 13.54 49.61 8.60
CA LEU A 7 14.01 48.56 9.53
C LEU A 7 12.90 47.91 10.37
N LEU A 8 11.70 48.49 10.45
CA LEU A 8 10.58 47.90 11.18
C LEU A 8 9.73 46.92 10.35
N ALA A 9 9.80 47.00 9.01
CA ALA A 9 9.05 46.12 8.11
C ALA A 9 9.66 44.71 7.98
N ILE A 10 10.94 44.54 8.34
CA ILE A 10 11.63 43.24 8.30
C ILE A 10 11.32 42.38 9.55
N LEU A 11 10.80 42.98 10.63
CA LEU A 11 10.38 42.27 11.85
C LEU A 11 8.94 41.75 11.81
N LEU A 12 8.19 42.03 10.74
CA LEU A 12 6.81 41.59 10.56
C LEU A 12 6.64 40.55 9.45
N PHE A 13 7.73 40.08 8.85
CA PHE A 13 7.67 38.82 8.11
C PHE A 13 7.62 37.68 9.11
N PRO A 14 6.54 36.88 9.19
CA PRO A 14 6.61 35.62 9.88
C PRO A 14 7.58 34.76 9.06
N CYS A 15 8.86 34.74 9.45
CA CYS A 15 9.65 33.53 9.25
C CYS A 15 8.79 32.43 9.81
N CYS A 16 8.29 31.52 8.96
CA CYS A 16 7.35 30.46 9.31
C CYS A 16 7.81 29.79 10.62
N ALA A 17 7.27 30.27 11.73
CA ALA A 17 7.69 29.82 13.04
C ALA A 17 7.18 28.39 13.11
N ALA A 18 8.10 27.45 13.34
CA ALA A 18 7.72 26.10 13.73
C ALA A 18 6.57 26.18 14.74
N ALA A 19 5.44 25.53 14.45
CA ALA A 19 4.25 25.65 15.30
C ALA A 19 4.55 25.19 16.74
N TYR A 20 5.55 24.31 16.92
CA TYR A 20 6.04 23.89 18.23
C TYR A 20 7.55 24.07 18.38
N GLN A 21 7.98 24.36 19.62
CA GLN A 21 9.36 24.68 20.00
C GLN A 21 10.43 23.69 19.50
N TYR A 22 10.09 22.41 19.36
CA TYR A 22 11.05 21.34 19.02
C TYR A 22 10.95 20.80 17.60
N ASP A 23 10.09 21.34 16.74
CA ASP A 23 9.84 20.77 15.40
C ASP A 23 11.11 20.64 14.56
N ALA A 24 11.93 21.68 14.46
CA ALA A 24 13.13 21.65 13.63
C ALA A 24 14.14 20.58 14.12
N ARG A 25 14.28 20.43 15.44
CA ARG A 25 15.18 19.45 16.05
C ARG A 25 14.63 18.03 15.90
N LEU A 26 13.34 17.83 16.11
CA LEU A 26 12.68 16.54 15.91
C LEU A 26 12.74 16.12 14.44
N SER A 27 12.42 17.04 13.52
CA SER A 27 12.46 16.81 12.08
C SER A 27 13.84 16.33 11.62
N SER A 28 14.91 17.00 12.05
CA SER A 28 16.28 16.58 11.72
C SER A 28 16.59 15.17 12.25
N ARG A 29 16.15 14.82 13.46
CA ARG A 29 16.33 13.47 14.03
C ARG A 29 15.54 12.42 13.26
N LEU A 30 14.26 12.67 13.00
CA LEU A 30 13.40 11.74 12.27
C LEU A 30 13.90 11.51 10.84
N LYS A 31 14.26 12.57 10.09
CA LYS A 31 14.85 12.43 8.75
C LYS A 31 16.05 11.50 8.76
N LYS A 32 16.98 11.72 9.68
CA LYS A 32 18.21 10.91 9.80
C LYS A 32 17.91 9.46 10.19
N GLU A 33 17.03 9.23 11.15
CA GLU A 33 16.69 7.89 11.64
C GLU A 33 15.91 7.08 10.60
N PHE A 34 14.92 7.69 9.94
CA PHE A 34 14.24 7.06 8.82
C PHE A 34 15.17 6.80 7.65
N GLU A 35 16.03 7.76 7.25
CA GLU A 35 16.97 7.57 6.16
C GLU A 35 17.92 6.38 6.41
N ALA A 36 18.42 6.25 7.63
CA ALA A 36 19.26 5.12 8.01
C ALA A 36 18.52 3.78 7.87
N GLN A 37 17.25 3.73 8.28
CA GLN A 37 16.43 2.52 8.16
C GLN A 37 16.10 2.20 6.69
N LEU A 38 15.63 3.19 5.93
CA LEU A 38 15.19 3.00 4.55
C LEU A 38 16.36 2.59 3.64
N ARG A 39 17.55 3.20 3.80
CA ARG A 39 18.73 2.86 2.99
C ARG A 39 19.29 1.45 3.25
N SER A 40 18.79 0.74 4.27
CA SER A 40 19.22 -0.64 4.55
C SER A 40 18.85 -1.62 3.42
N VAL A 41 17.83 -1.31 2.63
CA VAL A 41 17.33 -2.16 1.53
C VAL A 41 17.44 -1.49 0.15
N PRO A 42 17.49 -2.25 -0.96
CA PRO A 42 17.64 -1.70 -2.31
C PRO A 42 16.59 -0.64 -2.71
N ALA A 43 15.29 -0.89 -2.51
CA ALA A 43 14.22 0.03 -2.88
C ALA A 43 14.31 1.36 -2.13
N GLY A 44 14.70 1.33 -0.86
CA GLY A 44 14.94 2.56 -0.11
C GLY A 44 16.15 3.34 -0.64
N ARG A 45 17.23 2.66 -1.05
CA ARG A 45 18.37 3.32 -1.72
C ARG A 45 17.99 3.92 -3.07
N GLU A 46 17.17 3.22 -3.86
CA GLU A 46 16.63 3.71 -5.13
C GLU A 46 15.81 5.00 -4.92
N LEU A 47 14.87 4.98 -3.97
CA LEU A 47 14.04 6.14 -3.63
C LEU A 47 14.89 7.34 -3.20
N TYR A 48 15.87 7.13 -2.32
CA TYR A 48 16.81 8.19 -1.92
C TYR A 48 17.66 8.70 -3.10
N GLY A 49 18.01 7.83 -4.05
CA GLY A 49 18.66 8.23 -5.29
C GLY A 49 17.80 9.16 -6.15
N ARG A 50 16.48 8.92 -6.19
CA ARG A 50 15.50 9.80 -6.88
C ARG A 50 15.35 11.13 -6.14
N LEU A 51 15.19 11.10 -4.82
CA LEU A 51 15.09 12.29 -3.96
C LEU A 51 16.33 13.19 -4.02
N ALA A 52 17.52 12.61 -4.16
CA ALA A 52 18.76 13.38 -4.27
C ALA A 52 18.84 14.18 -5.58
N LYS A 53 18.18 13.72 -6.66
CA LYS A 53 18.18 14.37 -7.97
C LYS A 53 17.15 15.50 -8.09
N SER A 54 16.14 15.52 -7.23
CA SER A 54 14.99 16.43 -7.34
C SER A 54 15.14 17.76 -6.58
N GLY A 55 16.24 17.98 -5.84
CA GLY A 55 16.57 19.24 -5.15
C GLY A 55 15.72 19.58 -3.91
N GLY A 56 14.41 19.32 -3.94
CA GLY A 56 13.45 19.66 -2.89
C GLY A 56 13.62 18.91 -1.58
N TYR A 57 14.20 17.71 -1.60
CA TYR A 57 14.36 16.85 -0.42
C TYR A 57 15.23 17.46 0.68
N SER A 58 16.23 18.27 0.30
CA SER A 58 17.17 18.89 1.25
C SER A 58 16.45 19.79 2.27
N ALA A 59 15.49 20.58 1.79
CA ALA A 59 14.66 21.49 2.58
C ALA A 59 13.43 20.82 3.21
N MET A 60 13.09 19.60 2.80
CA MET A 60 11.89 18.92 3.25
C MET A 60 11.90 18.68 4.77
N ARG A 61 10.76 18.86 5.42
CA ARG A 61 10.59 18.67 6.88
C ARG A 61 9.83 17.38 7.19
N VAL A 62 9.97 16.93 8.44
CA VAL A 62 9.20 15.81 9.00
C VAL A 62 8.60 16.28 10.31
N LEU A 63 7.28 16.43 10.33
CA LEU A 63 6.54 17.10 11.38
C LEU A 63 5.50 16.14 11.98
N VAL A 64 4.99 16.48 13.18
CA VAL A 64 3.98 15.69 13.88
C VAL A 64 2.82 16.60 14.25
N ARG A 65 1.62 16.29 13.76
CA ARG A 65 0.40 17.11 13.94
C ARG A 65 -0.82 16.22 14.09
N GLY A 66 -1.79 16.63 14.87
CA GLY A 66 -3.09 15.96 14.95
C GLY A 66 -3.94 16.38 13.77
N ASP A 67 -4.52 15.41 13.08
CA ASP A 67 -5.45 15.66 11.98
C ASP A 67 -6.68 14.74 12.06
N ALA A 68 -7.84 15.23 11.62
CA ALA A 68 -9.11 14.50 11.68
C ALA A 68 -9.17 13.32 10.69
N SER A 69 -8.39 13.37 9.62
CA SER A 69 -8.36 12.36 8.54
C SER A 69 -8.01 10.96 9.04
N PRO A 70 -8.39 9.93 8.26
CA PRO A 70 -8.01 8.55 8.54
C PRO A 70 -6.53 8.25 8.24
N CYS A 71 -5.73 9.21 7.76
CA CYS A 71 -4.37 8.97 7.29
C CYS A 71 -3.35 8.91 8.43
N LEU A 72 -2.43 7.95 8.36
CA LEU A 72 -1.32 7.78 9.32
C LEU A 72 -0.25 8.87 9.16
N ALA A 73 -0.01 9.28 7.93
CA ALA A 73 0.81 10.41 7.54
C ALA A 73 0.26 11.05 6.26
N TRP A 74 0.80 12.20 5.88
CA TRP A 74 0.58 12.81 4.57
C TRP A 74 1.75 13.71 4.19
N PHE A 75 2.01 13.85 2.90
CA PHE A 75 2.93 14.86 2.36
C PHE A 75 2.16 16.13 1.96
N ASP A 76 2.62 17.27 2.48
CA ASP A 76 2.17 18.59 2.08
C ASP A 76 3.19 19.22 1.11
N PRO A 77 2.81 19.43 -0.17
CA PRO A 77 3.71 20.02 -1.17
C PRO A 77 3.96 21.52 -0.94
N GLN A 78 3.01 22.28 -0.38
CA GLN A 78 3.17 23.71 -0.14
C GLN A 78 4.17 23.98 0.98
N GLU A 79 4.09 23.17 2.03
CA GLU A 79 4.99 23.24 3.17
C GLU A 79 6.27 22.42 3.00
N ASN A 80 6.35 21.63 1.93
CA ASN A 80 7.40 20.65 1.67
C ASN A 80 7.68 19.81 2.93
N ALA A 81 6.64 19.18 3.47
CA ALA A 81 6.71 18.50 4.75
C ALA A 81 5.93 17.19 4.74
N VAL A 82 6.53 16.14 5.30
CA VAL A 82 5.82 14.91 5.69
C VAL A 82 5.29 15.10 7.11
N TYR A 83 3.99 14.95 7.29
CA TYR A 83 3.32 15.04 8.56
C TYR A 83 2.92 13.65 9.05
N PHE A 84 3.35 13.27 10.25
CA PHE A 84 2.81 12.10 10.95
C PHE A 84 1.65 12.52 11.84
N ASN A 85 0.55 11.77 11.76
CA ASN A 85 -0.65 12.08 12.50
C ASN A 85 -0.50 11.68 13.99
N SER A 86 -0.47 12.69 14.87
CA SER A 86 -0.22 12.52 16.30
C SER A 86 -1.28 11.63 16.98
N ARG A 87 -2.52 11.60 16.47
CA ARG A 87 -3.59 10.74 17.00
C ARG A 87 -3.25 9.27 16.85
N PHE A 88 -2.67 8.87 15.72
CA PHE A 88 -2.27 7.49 15.48
C PHE A 88 -0.98 7.13 16.23
N ILE A 89 -0.04 8.08 16.38
CA ILE A 89 1.12 7.89 17.27
C ILE A 89 0.66 7.62 18.71
N LEU A 90 -0.31 8.40 19.22
CA LEU A 90 -0.85 8.19 20.56
C LEU A 90 -1.57 6.85 20.70
N ARG A 91 -2.35 6.43 19.68
CA ARG A 91 -2.96 5.09 19.65
C ARG A 91 -1.91 3.98 19.66
N PHE A 92 -0.84 4.12 18.87
CA PHE A 92 0.26 3.15 18.79
C PHE A 92 0.96 2.95 20.14
N PHE A 93 1.19 4.04 20.89
CA PHE A 93 1.78 3.98 22.23
C PHE A 93 0.75 3.82 23.36
N GLU A 94 -0.53 3.61 23.04
CA GLU A 94 -1.65 3.56 24.00
C GLU A 94 -1.70 4.77 24.97
N ALA A 95 -1.19 5.93 24.53
CA ALA A 95 -1.09 7.14 25.32
C ALA A 95 -2.35 8.00 25.21
N LYS A 96 -2.78 8.62 26.32
CA LYS A 96 -3.97 9.49 26.40
C LYS A 96 -3.64 10.86 26.96
N GLY A 97 -4.43 11.86 26.58
CA GLY A 97 -4.37 13.22 27.16
C GLY A 97 -3.22 14.10 26.67
N PHE A 98 -2.39 13.62 25.74
CA PHE A 98 -1.32 14.42 25.15
C PHE A 98 -1.83 15.22 23.96
N LYS A 99 -1.46 16.50 23.92
CA LYS A 99 -1.60 17.36 22.74
C LYS A 99 -0.34 17.24 21.87
N ASP A 100 -0.44 17.63 20.61
CA ASP A 100 0.67 17.58 19.63
C ASP A 100 2.00 18.13 20.16
N ALA A 101 1.98 19.31 20.80
CA ALA A 101 3.19 19.91 21.37
C ALA A 101 3.91 18.97 22.34
N LYS A 102 3.15 18.20 23.15
CA LYS A 102 3.72 17.23 24.09
C LYS A 102 4.21 15.98 23.37
N VAL A 103 3.52 15.53 22.32
CA VAL A 103 3.99 14.42 21.47
C VAL A 103 5.32 14.77 20.82
N VAL A 104 5.44 15.98 20.26
CA VAL A 104 6.67 16.51 19.67
C VAL A 104 7.81 16.60 20.69
N GLU A 105 7.53 17.11 21.90
CA GLU A 105 8.51 17.15 22.99
C GLU A 105 9.00 15.75 23.38
N VAL A 106 8.09 14.79 23.57
CA VAL A 106 8.42 13.41 23.96
C VAL A 106 9.22 12.71 22.87
N LEU A 107 8.80 12.81 21.61
CA LEU A 107 9.54 12.20 20.49
C LEU A 107 10.90 12.85 20.30
N TRP A 108 11.02 14.16 20.55
CA TRP A 108 12.30 14.84 20.49
C TRP A 108 13.23 14.33 21.60
N ASP A 109 12.81 14.39 22.86
CA ASP A 109 13.65 14.12 24.02
C ASP A 109 13.94 12.62 24.22
N ASN A 110 12.94 11.76 24.00
CA ASN A 110 13.03 10.32 24.27
C ASN A 110 13.42 9.51 23.03
N LYS A 111 14.71 9.16 22.92
CA LYS A 111 15.23 8.32 21.82
C LYS A 111 14.55 6.96 21.71
N LYS A 112 14.15 6.31 22.82
CA LYS A 112 13.55 4.97 22.78
C LYS A 112 12.17 5.01 22.13
N VAL A 113 11.33 5.97 22.53
CA VAL A 113 9.99 6.16 21.94
C VAL A 113 10.11 6.50 20.46
N ARG A 114 11.02 7.41 20.10
CA ARG A 114 11.22 7.78 18.70
C ARG A 114 11.73 6.61 17.84
N ALA A 115 12.69 5.84 18.33
CA ALA A 115 13.20 4.66 17.63
C ALA A 115 12.12 3.59 17.43
N GLU A 116 11.25 3.39 18.43
CA GLU A 116 10.11 2.46 18.30
C GLU A 116 9.12 2.95 17.23
N LEU A 117 8.79 4.24 17.19
CA LEU A 117 7.96 4.80 16.12
C LEU A 117 8.61 4.57 14.73
N VAL A 118 9.88 4.93 14.57
CA VAL A 118 10.61 4.82 13.30
C VAL A 118 10.61 3.36 12.80
N LYS A 119 10.81 2.40 13.70
CA LYS A 119 10.78 0.97 13.40
C LYS A 119 9.47 0.54 12.71
N TYR A 120 8.31 1.04 13.11
CA TYR A 120 7.02 0.61 12.53
C TYR A 120 6.49 1.54 11.44
N ALA A 121 6.73 2.84 11.54
CA ALA A 121 6.21 3.84 10.62
C ALA A 121 7.01 3.98 9.31
N GLY A 122 8.06 3.17 9.11
CA GLY A 122 8.95 3.28 7.95
C GLY A 122 8.25 3.06 6.60
N ALA A 123 7.27 2.16 6.52
CA ALA A 123 6.49 1.92 5.28
C ALA A 123 5.68 3.17 4.88
N VAL A 124 4.89 3.68 5.83
CA VAL A 124 4.13 4.93 5.68
C VAL A 124 5.06 6.10 5.30
N TYR A 125 6.26 6.18 5.90
CA TYR A 125 7.21 7.22 5.51
C TYR A 125 7.67 7.09 4.05
N VAL A 126 7.93 5.87 3.57
CA VAL A 126 8.28 5.59 2.16
C VAL A 126 7.16 6.06 1.24
N HIS A 127 5.90 5.76 1.56
CA HIS A 127 4.73 6.21 0.79
C HIS A 127 4.74 7.74 0.62
N GLU A 128 4.88 8.48 1.71
CA GLU A 128 4.90 9.95 1.65
C GLU A 128 6.13 10.52 0.95
N LEU A 129 7.28 9.85 1.04
CA LEU A 129 8.47 10.22 0.29
C LEU A 129 8.28 10.05 -1.23
N VAL A 130 7.51 9.06 -1.67
CA VAL A 130 7.17 8.89 -3.08
C VAL A 130 6.30 10.05 -3.54
N HIS A 131 5.31 10.48 -2.76
CA HIS A 131 4.56 11.69 -3.06
C HIS A 131 5.43 12.94 -3.14
N ALA A 132 6.43 13.07 -2.27
CA ALA A 132 7.41 14.14 -2.39
C ALA A 132 8.17 14.09 -3.72
N VAL A 133 8.67 12.91 -4.12
CA VAL A 133 9.34 12.71 -5.41
C VAL A 133 8.43 13.08 -6.58
N GLN A 134 7.19 12.59 -6.58
CA GLN A 134 6.20 12.89 -7.61
C GLN A 134 5.95 14.39 -7.73
N CYS A 135 5.78 15.09 -6.61
CA CYS A 135 5.59 16.54 -6.60
C CYS A 135 6.80 17.31 -7.16
N TYR A 136 8.02 16.78 -7.00
CA TYR A 136 9.20 17.41 -7.56
C TYR A 136 9.43 17.10 -9.05
N LEU A 137 9.01 15.90 -9.50
CA LEU A 137 9.18 15.47 -10.89
C LEU A 137 8.05 15.94 -11.80
N TYR A 138 6.82 16.02 -11.27
CA TYR A 138 5.59 16.26 -12.04
C TYR A 138 4.76 17.40 -11.43
N PRO A 139 5.30 18.63 -11.36
CA PRO A 139 4.64 19.75 -10.69
C PRO A 139 3.30 20.16 -11.35
N GLU A 140 3.16 20.02 -12.67
CA GLU A 140 1.95 20.47 -13.39
C GLU A 140 0.73 19.60 -13.02
N TYR A 141 0.94 18.31 -12.78
CA TYR A 141 -0.12 17.41 -12.32
C TYR A 141 -0.69 17.74 -10.94
N ARG A 142 0.09 18.40 -10.08
CA ARG A 142 -0.39 18.86 -8.76
C ARG A 142 -0.95 20.27 -8.81
N GLN A 143 -0.42 21.13 -9.67
CA GLN A 143 -0.79 22.56 -9.72
C GLN A 143 -2.00 22.83 -10.62
N ASP A 144 -2.12 22.13 -11.75
CA ASP A 144 -3.03 22.53 -12.83
C ASP A 144 -4.19 21.54 -13.07
N ALA A 145 -3.99 20.24 -12.76
CA ALA A 145 -5.00 19.21 -13.04
C ALA A 145 -6.27 19.30 -12.17
N GLY A 146 -6.23 20.05 -11.06
CA GLY A 146 -7.38 20.26 -10.17
C GLY A 146 -7.77 19.06 -9.31
N ALA A 147 -6.96 18.00 -9.28
CA ALA A 147 -7.14 16.78 -8.49
C ALA A 147 -5.82 15.97 -8.44
N ASN A 148 -5.70 15.07 -7.47
CA ASN A 148 -4.53 14.18 -7.39
C ASN A 148 -4.70 12.98 -8.34
N PRO A 149 -3.69 12.65 -9.16
CA PRO A 149 -3.75 11.47 -10.00
C PRO A 149 -3.84 10.19 -9.17
N LEU A 150 -4.82 9.32 -9.46
CA LEU A 150 -4.92 8.01 -8.80
C LEU A 150 -3.67 7.17 -9.03
N GLU A 151 -3.06 7.30 -10.21
CA GLU A 151 -1.89 6.53 -10.55
C GLU A 151 -0.67 6.86 -9.68
N PHE A 152 -0.62 8.06 -9.08
CA PHE A 152 0.43 8.41 -8.11
C PHE A 152 0.31 7.59 -6.82
N GLU A 153 -0.91 7.28 -6.40
CA GLU A 153 -1.13 6.37 -5.26
C GLU A 153 -0.66 4.96 -5.60
N TYR A 154 -0.87 4.49 -6.84
CA TYR A 154 -0.33 3.19 -7.26
C TYR A 154 1.20 3.15 -7.11
N GLU A 155 1.94 4.14 -7.61
CA GLU A 155 3.41 4.14 -7.43
C GLU A 155 3.82 4.18 -5.95
N ALA A 156 3.13 4.97 -5.14
CA ALA A 156 3.43 5.12 -3.71
C ALA A 156 3.26 3.80 -2.97
N TYR A 157 2.12 3.12 -3.13
CA TYR A 157 1.88 1.82 -2.52
C TYR A 157 2.79 0.72 -3.08
N LEU A 158 3.05 0.71 -4.39
CA LEU A 158 3.94 -0.28 -5.00
C LEU A 158 5.36 -0.16 -4.46
N THR A 159 5.86 1.07 -4.30
CA THR A 159 7.19 1.33 -3.73
C THR A 159 7.23 0.99 -2.24
N GLU A 160 6.15 1.32 -1.49
CA GLU A 160 5.98 0.91 -0.09
C GLU A 160 6.09 -0.61 0.04
N ASP A 161 5.31 -1.36 -0.74
CA ASP A 161 5.22 -2.82 -0.61
C ASP A 161 6.50 -3.54 -1.07
N ILE A 162 7.22 -3.00 -2.06
CA ILE A 162 8.56 -3.48 -2.41
C ILE A 162 9.54 -3.26 -1.25
N TYR A 163 9.53 -2.08 -0.66
CA TYR A 163 10.36 -1.78 0.51
C TYR A 163 10.04 -2.73 1.68
N VAL A 164 8.76 -2.99 1.94
CA VAL A 164 8.31 -3.93 2.97
C VAL A 164 8.82 -5.33 2.69
N HIS A 165 8.68 -5.83 1.47
CA HIS A 165 9.15 -7.15 1.07
C HIS A 165 10.66 -7.31 1.32
N GLU A 166 11.48 -6.39 0.82
CA GLU A 166 12.93 -6.45 1.00
C GLU A 166 13.33 -6.39 2.46
N ARG A 167 12.64 -5.56 3.25
CA ARG A 167 12.87 -5.43 4.69
C ARG A 167 12.53 -6.72 5.42
N MET A 168 11.39 -7.35 5.10
CA MET A 168 10.98 -8.61 5.74
C MET A 168 11.84 -9.79 5.29
N LYS A 169 12.38 -9.78 4.07
CA LYS A 169 13.39 -10.76 3.64
C LYS A 169 14.69 -10.64 4.43
N ALA A 170 15.11 -9.40 4.75
CA ALA A 170 16.31 -9.17 5.56
C ALA A 170 16.10 -9.54 7.04
N ASP A 171 14.93 -9.26 7.61
CA ASP A 171 14.55 -9.63 8.97
C ASP A 171 13.07 -10.07 9.03
N PRO A 172 12.78 -11.40 8.96
CA PRO A 172 11.42 -11.91 8.91
C PRO A 172 10.72 -11.98 10.27
N ALA A 173 11.39 -11.60 11.37
CA ALA A 173 10.86 -11.81 12.72
C ALA A 173 9.52 -11.11 12.96
N LEU A 174 9.33 -9.91 12.40
CA LEU A 174 8.08 -9.17 12.52
C LEU A 174 6.95 -9.83 11.71
N LEU A 175 7.24 -10.24 10.47
CA LEU A 175 6.30 -10.93 9.60
C LEU A 175 5.83 -12.26 10.22
N LYS A 176 6.76 -13.06 10.79
CA LYS A 176 6.43 -14.31 11.49
C LYS A 176 5.47 -14.07 12.65
N LYS A 177 5.72 -13.05 13.48
CA LYS A 177 4.82 -12.68 14.58
C LYS A 177 3.44 -12.26 14.08
N PHE A 178 3.38 -11.51 12.98
CA PHE A 178 2.12 -11.09 12.38
C PHE A 178 1.32 -12.29 11.84
N ILE A 179 1.95 -13.18 11.05
CA ILE A 179 1.32 -14.37 10.48
C ILE A 179 0.80 -15.32 11.56
N ARG A 180 1.52 -15.45 12.68
CA ARG A 180 1.09 -16.23 13.85
C ARG A 180 -0.03 -15.55 14.66
N GLY A 181 -0.33 -14.29 14.40
CA GLY A 181 -1.25 -13.48 15.21
C GLY A 181 -0.68 -13.13 16.60
N ALA A 182 0.64 -13.21 16.78
CA ALA A 182 1.32 -12.90 18.03
C ALA A 182 1.58 -11.40 18.25
N TYR A 183 1.52 -10.61 17.18
CA TYR A 183 1.69 -9.15 17.25
C TYR A 183 1.03 -8.45 16.07
N THR A 184 0.16 -7.48 16.38
CA THR A 184 -0.44 -6.55 15.41
C THR A 184 -0.65 -5.20 16.08
N ASP A 185 -0.24 -4.14 15.39
CA ASP A 185 -0.56 -2.75 15.65
C ASP A 185 -1.04 -2.07 14.37
N LEU A 186 -1.54 -0.83 14.47
CA LEU A 186 -2.10 -0.08 13.34
C LEU A 186 -1.13 0.15 12.16
N TYR A 187 0.18 0.28 12.41
CA TYR A 187 1.18 0.43 11.35
C TYR A 187 1.47 -0.90 10.68
N THR A 188 1.61 -1.98 11.47
CA THR A 188 1.81 -3.33 10.91
C THR A 188 0.58 -3.83 10.16
N GLU A 189 -0.63 -3.51 10.63
CA GLU A 189 -1.88 -3.85 9.96
C GLU A 189 -1.98 -3.15 8.60
N ASN A 190 -1.67 -1.84 8.55
CA ASN A 190 -1.61 -1.09 7.29
C ASN A 190 -0.58 -1.70 6.32
N MET A 191 0.66 -1.85 6.79
CA MET A 191 1.80 -2.32 6.02
C MET A 191 1.59 -3.73 5.45
N PHE A 192 1.20 -4.70 6.28
CA PHE A 192 1.02 -6.08 5.82
C PHE A 192 -0.29 -6.27 5.05
N GLY A 193 -1.32 -5.47 5.35
CA GLY A 193 -2.57 -5.49 4.60
C GLY A 193 -2.39 -5.10 3.13
N SER A 194 -1.60 -4.06 2.85
CA SER A 194 -1.23 -3.68 1.48
C SER A 194 -0.36 -4.75 0.82
N TYR A 195 0.73 -5.13 1.48
CA TYR A 195 1.71 -6.07 0.96
C TYR A 195 1.13 -7.45 0.58
N PHE A 196 0.24 -8.00 1.40
CA PHE A 196 -0.43 -9.27 1.09
C PHE A 196 -1.39 -9.13 -0.09
N THR A 197 -2.15 -8.05 -0.15
CA THR A 197 -3.11 -7.82 -1.25
C THR A 197 -2.36 -7.70 -2.56
N LEU A 198 -1.27 -6.91 -2.60
CA LEU A 198 -0.41 -6.78 -3.75
C LEU A 198 0.09 -8.15 -4.21
N SER A 199 0.73 -8.90 -3.30
CA SER A 199 1.37 -10.17 -3.62
C SER A 199 0.40 -11.20 -4.21
N LEU A 200 -0.83 -11.25 -3.69
CA LEU A 200 -1.83 -12.26 -4.07
C LEU A 200 -2.63 -11.89 -5.33
N ASP A 201 -3.02 -10.62 -5.48
CA ASP A 201 -3.89 -10.20 -6.59
C ASP A 201 -3.73 -8.69 -6.89
N ILE A 202 -3.00 -8.39 -7.99
CA ILE A 202 -2.76 -7.01 -8.43
C ILE A 202 -4.05 -6.26 -8.82
N ASN A 203 -5.07 -6.95 -9.32
CA ASN A 203 -6.31 -6.31 -9.73
C ASN A 203 -7.13 -5.92 -8.52
N ARG A 204 -7.25 -6.83 -7.54
CA ARG A 204 -7.86 -6.53 -6.24
C ARG A 204 -7.12 -5.41 -5.52
N TYR A 205 -5.79 -5.40 -5.60
CA TYR A 205 -4.96 -4.35 -5.05
C TYR A 205 -5.26 -2.97 -5.65
N LYS A 206 -5.28 -2.87 -6.98
CA LYS A 206 -5.63 -1.63 -7.70
C LYS A 206 -7.04 -1.16 -7.35
N GLU A 207 -8.00 -2.08 -7.34
CA GLU A 207 -9.40 -1.75 -7.02
C GLU A 207 -9.56 -1.25 -5.58
N LYS A 208 -8.82 -1.84 -4.62
CA LYS A 208 -8.82 -1.37 -3.23
C LYS A 208 -8.32 0.07 -3.12
N ILE A 209 -7.21 0.38 -3.79
CA ILE A 209 -6.66 1.75 -3.83
C ILE A 209 -7.68 2.69 -4.51
N ARG A 210 -8.20 2.31 -5.68
CA ARG A 210 -9.21 3.10 -6.42
C ARG A 210 -10.41 3.44 -5.55
N ARG A 211 -11.06 2.46 -4.91
CA ARG A 211 -12.24 2.70 -4.06
C ARG A 211 -11.94 3.66 -2.91
N PHE A 212 -10.82 3.46 -2.22
CA PHE A 212 -10.44 4.33 -1.11
C PHE A 212 -10.29 5.80 -1.56
N TYR A 213 -9.61 6.04 -2.67
CA TYR A 213 -9.32 7.40 -3.12
C TYR A 213 -10.44 8.06 -3.93
N GLU A 214 -11.11 7.32 -4.81
CA GLU A 214 -12.18 7.86 -5.65
C GLU A 214 -13.53 7.90 -4.93
N GLU A 215 -13.86 6.88 -4.13
CA GLU A 215 -15.20 6.71 -3.55
C GLU A 215 -15.27 7.16 -2.08
N GLU A 216 -14.26 6.87 -1.26
CA GLU A 216 -14.27 7.22 0.17
C GLU A 216 -13.70 8.61 0.47
N LEU A 217 -12.50 8.91 0.00
CA LEU A 217 -11.86 10.22 0.22
C LEU A 217 -12.40 11.28 -0.76
N GLY A 218 -12.55 10.93 -2.03
CA GLY A 218 -12.90 11.84 -3.11
C GLY A 218 -11.75 12.79 -3.51
N GLY A 219 -11.88 13.46 -4.66
CA GLY A 219 -10.88 14.41 -5.15
C GLY A 219 -9.69 13.80 -5.91
N TYR A 220 -9.78 12.51 -6.25
CA TYR A 220 -8.83 11.80 -7.11
C TYR A 220 -9.45 11.50 -8.47
N LEU A 221 -8.62 11.52 -9.52
CA LEU A 221 -9.01 11.16 -10.88
C LEU A 221 -7.82 10.59 -11.65
N SER A 222 -8.08 9.88 -12.74
CA SER A 222 -7.00 9.31 -13.58
C SER A 222 -6.20 10.39 -14.33
N LEU A 223 -4.95 10.09 -14.69
CA LEU A 223 -4.12 10.97 -15.53
C LEU A 223 -4.77 11.29 -16.89
N GLU A 224 -5.57 10.36 -17.42
CA GLU A 224 -6.33 10.56 -18.65
C GLU A 224 -7.49 11.55 -18.46
N SER A 225 -8.23 11.41 -17.36
CA SER A 225 -9.26 12.37 -16.98
C SER A 225 -8.67 13.77 -16.75
N ALA A 226 -7.49 13.86 -16.10
CA ALA A 226 -6.78 15.12 -15.88
C ALA A 226 -6.43 15.82 -17.20
N GLU A 227 -5.83 15.09 -18.15
CA GLU A 227 -5.49 15.62 -19.46
C GLU A 227 -6.73 16.09 -20.21
N THR A 228 -7.83 15.34 -20.13
CA THR A 228 -9.10 15.70 -20.78
C THR A 228 -9.66 17.01 -20.23
N ILE A 229 -9.66 17.18 -18.90
CA ILE A 229 -10.08 18.42 -18.25
C ILE A 229 -9.19 19.59 -18.70
N GLN A 230 -7.87 19.41 -18.74
CA GLN A 230 -6.95 20.46 -19.14
C GLN A 230 -7.06 20.82 -20.62
N LYS A 231 -7.29 19.85 -21.51
CA LYS A 231 -7.58 20.10 -22.93
C LYS A 231 -8.84 20.95 -23.10
N ASN A 232 -9.90 20.63 -22.35
CA ASN A 232 -11.15 21.39 -22.39
C ASN A 232 -10.93 22.83 -21.88
N ARG A 233 -10.22 23.00 -20.75
CA ARG A 233 -9.85 24.33 -20.23
C ARG A 233 -9.03 25.15 -21.22
N ASN A 234 -8.08 24.53 -21.92
CA ASN A 234 -7.29 25.21 -22.94
C ASN A 234 -8.17 25.65 -24.14
N ALA A 235 -9.09 24.79 -24.57
CA ALA A 235 -10.07 25.13 -25.61
C ALA A 235 -10.99 26.30 -25.19
N ASP A 236 -11.46 26.31 -23.94
CA ASP A 236 -12.28 27.41 -23.40
C ASP A 236 -11.46 28.70 -23.26
N SER A 237 -10.22 28.59 -22.78
CA SER A 237 -9.29 29.72 -22.64
C SER A 237 -8.99 30.35 -23.99
N LYS A 238 -8.92 29.56 -25.06
CA LYS A 238 -8.82 30.08 -26.44
C LYS A 238 -9.99 31.00 -26.75
N ILE A 239 -11.23 30.55 -26.52
CA ILE A 239 -12.44 31.35 -26.81
C ILE A 239 -12.41 32.66 -26.03
N LEU A 240 -12.06 32.62 -24.75
CA LEU A 240 -11.97 33.80 -23.88
C LEU A 240 -10.83 34.75 -24.26
N ALA A 241 -9.64 34.23 -24.57
CA ALA A 241 -8.47 35.00 -25.01
C ALA A 241 -8.74 35.76 -26.32
N TYR A 242 -9.34 35.10 -27.31
CA TYR A 242 -9.73 35.75 -28.56
C TYR A 242 -10.84 36.78 -28.35
N ALA A 243 -11.77 36.55 -27.42
CA ALA A 243 -12.82 37.51 -27.08
C ALA A 243 -12.29 38.73 -26.29
N ALA A 244 -11.25 38.55 -25.47
CA ALA A 244 -10.64 39.59 -24.65
C ALA A 244 -9.46 40.32 -25.32
N GLY A 245 -8.95 39.82 -26.46
CA GLY A 245 -7.76 40.34 -27.12
C GLY A 245 -6.45 39.99 -26.40
N ASP A 246 -6.47 39.00 -25.50
CA ASP A 246 -5.34 38.58 -24.68
C ASP A 246 -4.74 37.26 -25.18
N GLY A 247 -3.94 37.34 -26.25
CA GLY A 247 -3.29 36.17 -26.84
C GLY A 247 -2.22 35.53 -25.94
N GLU A 248 -1.66 36.29 -24.99
CA GLU A 248 -0.59 35.82 -24.11
C GLU A 248 -1.09 34.74 -23.14
N SER A 249 -2.29 34.93 -22.58
CA SER A 249 -2.95 33.93 -21.72
C SER A 249 -3.19 32.59 -22.44
N TYR A 250 -3.49 32.60 -23.75
CA TYR A 250 -3.66 31.38 -24.55
C TYR A 250 -2.33 30.67 -24.82
N GLU A 251 -1.25 31.40 -25.13
CA GLU A 251 0.08 30.82 -25.32
C GLU A 251 0.60 30.16 -24.03
N GLN A 252 0.38 30.79 -22.86
CA GLN A 252 0.73 30.23 -21.56
C GLN A 252 -0.04 28.94 -21.26
N ALA A 253 -1.35 28.90 -21.55
CA ALA A 253 -2.17 27.69 -21.42
C ALA A 253 -1.70 26.55 -22.35
N GLY A 254 -1.27 26.88 -23.58
CA GLY A 254 -0.69 25.93 -24.51
C GLY A 254 0.63 25.33 -24.02
N LEU A 255 1.51 26.14 -23.41
CA LEU A 255 2.77 25.67 -22.83
C LEU A 255 2.56 24.76 -21.61
N SER A 256 1.62 25.07 -20.71
CA SER A 256 1.26 24.21 -19.58
C SER A 256 0.70 22.86 -20.05
N LEU A 257 -0.21 22.86 -21.05
CA LEU A 257 -0.71 21.61 -21.63
C LEU A 257 0.41 20.74 -22.22
N ALA A 258 1.36 21.34 -22.94
CA ALA A 258 2.49 20.60 -23.51
C ALA A 258 3.40 20.01 -22.43
N ARG A 259 3.63 20.72 -21.31
CA ARG A 259 4.38 20.19 -20.16
C ARG A 259 3.65 19.03 -19.49
N LEU A 260 2.36 19.17 -19.21
CA LEU A 260 1.52 18.11 -18.65
C LEU A 260 1.53 16.85 -19.52
N GLN A 261 1.42 17.00 -20.84
CA GLN A 261 1.46 15.86 -21.76
C GLN A 261 2.82 15.14 -21.76
N LYS A 262 3.92 15.90 -21.63
CA LYS A 262 5.26 15.34 -21.50
C LYS A 262 5.40 14.55 -20.19
N GLU A 263 4.98 15.14 -19.06
CA GLU A 263 4.97 14.46 -17.77
C GLU A 263 4.12 13.18 -17.80
N LYS A 264 2.96 13.22 -18.49
CA LYS A 264 2.10 12.04 -18.70
C LYS A 264 2.85 10.90 -19.35
N ALA A 265 3.57 11.20 -20.43
CA ALA A 265 4.28 10.20 -21.21
C ALA A 265 5.44 9.61 -20.42
N GLU A 266 6.20 10.44 -19.69
CA GLU A 266 7.28 9.99 -18.81
C GLU A 266 6.75 9.07 -17.70
N TYR A 267 5.62 9.43 -17.08
CA TYR A 267 5.00 8.63 -16.03
C TYR A 267 4.37 7.33 -16.56
N ALA A 268 3.72 7.38 -17.73
CA ALA A 268 3.17 6.19 -18.38
C ALA A 268 4.26 5.16 -18.69
N SER A 269 5.43 5.62 -19.14
CA SER A 269 6.60 4.76 -19.36
C SER A 269 7.09 4.12 -18.05
N PHE A 270 7.04 4.85 -16.92
CA PHE A 270 7.38 4.30 -15.61
C PHE A 270 6.40 3.20 -15.19
N LEU A 271 5.09 3.46 -15.30
CA LEU A 271 4.07 2.45 -14.97
C LEU A 271 4.19 1.22 -15.87
N GLU A 272 4.47 1.42 -17.15
CA GLU A 272 4.65 0.33 -18.10
C GLU A 272 5.86 -0.54 -17.72
N ASP A 273 7.02 0.06 -17.45
CA ASP A 273 8.19 -0.67 -16.97
C ASP A 273 7.92 -1.40 -15.65
N PHE A 274 7.22 -0.74 -14.72
CA PHE A 274 6.85 -1.36 -13.46
C PHE A 274 6.00 -2.61 -13.69
N TYR A 275 4.88 -2.50 -14.40
CA TYR A 275 3.93 -3.61 -14.54
C TYR A 275 4.42 -4.71 -15.46
N LYS A 276 5.23 -4.40 -16.48
CA LYS A 276 5.74 -5.40 -17.43
C LYS A 276 7.03 -6.06 -16.99
N THR A 277 7.88 -5.35 -16.25
CA THR A 277 9.23 -5.83 -15.90
C THR A 277 9.37 -6.10 -14.40
N ARG A 278 9.10 -5.10 -13.56
CA ARG A 278 9.39 -5.18 -12.11
C ARG A 278 8.38 -6.04 -11.36
N TRP A 279 7.09 -5.85 -11.63
CA TRP A 279 5.99 -6.53 -10.96
C TRP A 279 6.06 -8.05 -11.10
N PRO A 280 6.26 -8.63 -12.30
CA PRO A 280 6.36 -10.08 -12.47
C PRO A 280 7.46 -10.70 -11.59
N ALA A 281 8.67 -10.14 -11.65
CA ALA A 281 9.80 -10.60 -10.85
C ALA A 281 9.54 -10.47 -9.34
N PHE A 282 8.99 -9.34 -8.91
CA PHE A 282 8.61 -9.13 -7.52
C PHE A 282 7.53 -10.10 -7.05
N SER A 283 6.46 -10.27 -7.82
CA SER A 283 5.28 -11.07 -7.43
C SER A 283 5.66 -12.52 -7.17
N GLY A 284 6.45 -13.14 -8.06
CA GLY A 284 6.93 -14.50 -7.86
C GLY A 284 7.78 -14.67 -6.59
N ASP A 285 8.74 -13.76 -6.38
CA ASP A 285 9.61 -13.78 -5.19
C ASP A 285 8.81 -13.51 -3.89
N ALA A 286 7.88 -12.57 -3.92
CA ALA A 286 7.00 -12.24 -2.79
C ALA A 286 6.09 -13.40 -2.41
N LEU A 287 5.42 -14.03 -3.39
CA LEU A 287 4.56 -15.20 -3.16
C LEU A 287 5.37 -16.38 -2.60
N PHE A 288 6.54 -16.68 -3.15
CA PHE A 288 7.39 -17.75 -2.63
C PHE A 288 7.88 -17.48 -1.20
N PHE A 289 8.35 -16.27 -0.93
CA PHE A 289 8.81 -15.87 0.40
C PHE A 289 7.68 -15.91 1.43
N LEU A 290 6.54 -15.28 1.15
CA LEU A 290 5.37 -15.27 2.03
C LEU A 290 4.84 -16.68 2.29
N GLY A 291 4.71 -17.47 1.23
CA GLY A 291 4.23 -18.84 1.31
C GLY A 291 5.13 -19.73 2.16
N SER A 292 6.44 -19.57 2.03
CA SER A 292 7.42 -20.32 2.83
C SER A 292 7.37 -19.95 4.31
N ILE A 293 7.27 -18.65 4.64
CA ILE A 293 7.13 -18.20 6.02
C ILE A 293 5.79 -18.64 6.61
N ALA A 294 4.70 -18.55 5.84
CA ALA A 294 3.38 -19.00 6.28
C ALA A 294 3.34 -20.50 6.54
N LEU A 295 4.03 -21.31 5.73
CA LEU A 295 4.16 -22.74 5.95
C LEU A 295 4.92 -23.05 7.24
N GLU A 296 6.07 -22.40 7.48
CA GLU A 296 6.84 -22.52 8.73
C GLU A 296 5.99 -22.20 9.96
N GLU A 297 5.18 -21.15 9.85
CA GLU A 297 4.26 -20.68 10.90
C GLU A 297 2.93 -21.44 10.96
N LYS A 298 2.76 -22.49 10.12
CA LYS A 298 1.56 -23.34 10.03
C LYS A 298 0.27 -22.57 9.73
N ASN A 299 0.39 -21.40 9.10
CA ASN A 299 -0.72 -20.67 8.54
C ASN A 299 -1.02 -21.22 7.14
N TYR A 300 -1.61 -22.41 7.09
CA TYR A 300 -1.82 -23.15 5.85
C TYR A 300 -2.67 -22.42 4.80
N PRO A 301 -3.74 -21.68 5.13
CA PRO A 301 -4.50 -20.95 4.11
C PRO A 301 -3.61 -19.95 3.36
N LEU A 302 -2.84 -19.14 4.09
CA LEU A 302 -1.91 -18.19 3.48
C LEU A 302 -0.78 -18.90 2.72
N ALA A 303 -0.22 -19.98 3.29
CA ALA A 303 0.82 -20.77 2.64
C ALA A 303 0.37 -21.33 1.29
N LEU A 304 -0.84 -21.91 1.25
CA LEU A 304 -1.45 -22.49 0.06
C LEU A 304 -1.76 -21.41 -0.98
N ASP A 305 -2.41 -20.31 -0.59
CA ASP A 305 -2.74 -19.22 -1.51
C ASP A 305 -1.47 -18.64 -2.15
N CYS A 306 -0.40 -18.47 -1.37
CA CYS A 306 0.87 -17.94 -1.87
C CYS A 306 1.63 -18.95 -2.74
N LEU A 307 1.83 -20.18 -2.27
CA LEU A 307 2.66 -21.17 -2.98
C LEU A 307 1.98 -21.70 -4.25
N ALA A 308 0.65 -21.86 -4.24
CA ALA A 308 -0.10 -22.22 -5.44
C ALA A 308 -0.10 -21.07 -6.46
N GLY A 309 -0.26 -19.83 -6.01
CA GLY A 309 -0.13 -18.64 -6.85
C GLY A 309 1.25 -18.53 -7.50
N ALA A 310 2.32 -18.74 -6.72
CA ALA A 310 3.68 -18.76 -7.25
C ALA A 310 3.88 -19.87 -8.28
N ASP A 311 3.43 -21.10 -8.02
CA ASP A 311 3.54 -22.24 -8.96
C ASP A 311 2.81 -21.93 -10.27
N ALA A 312 1.57 -21.45 -10.20
CA ALA A 312 0.76 -21.07 -11.36
C ALA A 312 1.40 -19.93 -12.19
N ASN A 313 1.99 -18.95 -11.52
CA ASN A 313 2.60 -17.80 -12.19
C ASN A 313 4.03 -18.06 -12.68
N SER A 314 4.67 -19.15 -12.26
CA SER A 314 6.07 -19.46 -12.57
C SER A 314 6.39 -19.51 -14.08
N ALA A 315 5.40 -19.85 -14.92
CA ALA A 315 5.55 -19.84 -16.37
C ALA A 315 5.78 -18.43 -16.95
N GLY A 316 5.29 -17.38 -16.30
CA GLY A 316 5.42 -15.99 -16.75
C GLY A 316 6.70 -15.30 -16.31
N TYR A 317 7.49 -15.91 -15.41
CA TYR A 317 8.69 -15.29 -14.81
C TYR A 317 10.00 -15.96 -15.23
N GLU A 318 9.92 -17.05 -15.98
CA GLU A 318 11.07 -17.85 -16.45
C GLU A 318 12.14 -18.12 -15.36
N PRO A 319 11.76 -18.63 -14.17
CA PRO A 319 12.72 -18.85 -13.11
C PRO A 319 13.72 -19.95 -13.49
N GLU A 320 14.94 -19.84 -12.96
CA GLU A 320 15.96 -20.89 -13.04
C GLU A 320 15.37 -22.27 -12.66
N PRO A 321 15.69 -23.37 -13.37
CA PRO A 321 15.05 -24.67 -13.16
C PRO A 321 15.10 -25.19 -11.71
N GLY A 322 16.18 -24.89 -10.97
CA GLY A 322 16.30 -25.25 -9.56
C GLY A 322 15.32 -24.52 -8.63
N VAL A 323 14.99 -23.26 -8.95
CA VAL A 323 14.01 -22.45 -8.23
C VAL A 323 12.61 -22.97 -8.51
N LEU A 324 12.31 -23.28 -9.78
CA LEU A 324 11.03 -23.87 -10.18
C LEU A 324 10.75 -25.20 -9.46
N ASN A 325 11.76 -26.07 -9.38
CA ASN A 325 11.62 -27.34 -8.67
C ASN A 325 11.38 -27.13 -7.17
N SER A 326 12.13 -26.21 -6.55
CA SER A 326 11.97 -25.89 -5.12
C SER A 326 10.58 -25.35 -4.80
N LEU A 327 10.04 -24.50 -5.69
CA LEU A 327 8.69 -23.97 -5.59
C LEU A 327 7.63 -25.07 -5.71
N LYS A 328 7.73 -25.93 -6.73
CA LYS A 328 6.82 -27.07 -6.92
C LYS A 328 6.83 -28.03 -5.73
N THR A 329 8.02 -28.30 -5.18
CA THR A 329 8.17 -29.12 -3.97
C THR A 329 7.52 -28.45 -2.78
N SER A 330 7.75 -27.15 -2.56
CA SER A 330 7.17 -26.41 -1.44
C SER A 330 5.65 -26.36 -1.52
N GLY A 331 5.08 -26.14 -2.71
CA GLY A 331 3.63 -26.19 -2.93
C GLY A 331 3.03 -27.58 -2.67
N ALA A 332 3.71 -28.65 -3.11
CA ALA A 332 3.28 -30.02 -2.82
C ALA A 332 3.33 -30.34 -1.31
N LEU A 333 4.38 -29.91 -0.61
CA LEU A 333 4.50 -30.05 0.84
C LEU A 333 3.39 -29.30 1.57
N ALA A 334 3.10 -28.06 1.18
CA ALA A 334 2.02 -27.27 1.77
C ALA A 334 0.65 -27.95 1.64
N ILE A 335 0.35 -28.55 0.49
CA ILE A 335 -0.88 -29.34 0.28
C ILE A 335 -0.93 -30.55 1.23
N LEU A 336 0.16 -31.31 1.32
CA LEU A 336 0.23 -32.51 2.18
C LEU A 336 0.11 -32.14 3.67
N GLU A 337 0.82 -31.11 4.12
CA GLU A 337 0.78 -30.65 5.51
C GLU A 337 -0.58 -30.06 5.87
N ALA A 338 -1.18 -29.26 4.98
CA ALA A 338 -2.53 -28.72 5.19
C ALA A 338 -3.57 -29.83 5.28
N ALA A 339 -3.49 -30.84 4.39
CA ALA A 339 -4.39 -31.99 4.43
C ALA A 339 -4.25 -32.78 5.74
N SER A 340 -3.02 -33.03 6.19
CA SER A 340 -2.77 -33.68 7.49
C SER A 340 -3.31 -32.85 8.64
N PHE A 341 -3.08 -31.54 8.62
CA PHE A 341 -3.57 -30.65 9.66
C PHE A 341 -5.10 -30.64 9.78
N ILE A 342 -5.80 -30.59 8.64
CA ILE A 342 -7.26 -30.69 8.60
C ILE A 342 -7.72 -32.04 9.17
N ARG A 343 -7.09 -33.15 8.77
CA ARG A 343 -7.42 -34.49 9.27
C ARG A 343 -7.33 -34.56 10.80
N ASP A 344 -6.26 -34.02 11.36
CA ASP A 344 -5.96 -34.14 12.78
C ASP A 344 -6.74 -33.14 13.65
N ASN A 345 -7.14 -31.99 13.09
CA ASN A 345 -7.67 -30.86 13.86
C ASN A 345 -9.09 -30.43 13.48
N SER A 346 -9.68 -30.94 12.39
CA SER A 346 -11.02 -30.55 11.90
C SER A 346 -12.09 -30.54 12.99
N LYS A 347 -12.08 -31.51 13.91
CA LYS A 347 -13.06 -31.62 15.01
C LYS A 347 -12.99 -30.47 16.03
N LYS A 348 -11.88 -29.73 16.09
CA LYS A 348 -11.65 -28.61 17.00
C LYS A 348 -11.85 -27.24 16.34
N MET A 349 -11.96 -27.21 15.02
CA MET A 349 -12.13 -25.98 14.26
C MET A 349 -13.61 -25.57 14.23
N ASP A 350 -13.88 -24.27 14.35
CA ASP A 350 -15.20 -23.75 14.02
C ASP A 350 -15.44 -23.79 12.51
N ILE A 351 -16.69 -23.49 12.11
CA ILE A 351 -17.11 -23.56 10.70
C ILE A 351 -16.31 -22.59 9.82
N GLU A 352 -15.99 -21.40 10.34
CA GLU A 352 -15.24 -20.38 9.60
C GLU A 352 -13.83 -20.89 9.31
N THR A 353 -13.10 -21.30 10.34
CA THR A 353 -11.73 -21.81 10.25
C THR A 353 -11.65 -23.03 9.34
N LEU A 354 -12.49 -24.05 9.59
CA LEU A 354 -12.45 -25.28 8.80
C LEU A 354 -12.79 -25.01 7.32
N SER A 355 -13.78 -24.16 7.06
CA SER A 355 -14.16 -23.82 5.69
C SER A 355 -13.06 -23.08 4.93
N GLN A 356 -12.31 -22.18 5.58
CA GLN A 356 -11.18 -21.49 4.96
C GLN A 356 -10.03 -22.45 4.65
N HIS A 357 -9.69 -23.36 5.57
CA HIS A 357 -8.68 -24.39 5.30
C HIS A 357 -9.05 -25.29 4.12
N LEU A 358 -10.29 -25.78 4.06
CA LEU A 358 -10.76 -26.59 2.95
C LEU A 358 -10.81 -25.80 1.63
N LYS A 359 -11.30 -24.56 1.66
CA LYS A 359 -11.33 -23.64 0.50
C LYS A 359 -9.93 -23.39 -0.07
N SER A 360 -8.94 -23.04 0.77
CA SER A 360 -7.57 -22.81 0.30
C SER A 360 -6.93 -24.09 -0.25
N LEU A 361 -7.19 -25.25 0.37
CA LEU A 361 -6.71 -26.54 -0.14
C LEU A 361 -7.32 -26.86 -1.52
N ASP A 362 -8.62 -26.68 -1.67
CA ASP A 362 -9.37 -26.88 -2.92
C ASP A 362 -8.84 -25.98 -4.04
N LYS A 363 -8.65 -24.68 -3.74
CA LYS A 363 -8.06 -23.72 -4.67
C LYS A 363 -6.64 -24.09 -5.06
N ALA A 364 -5.79 -24.48 -4.11
CA ALA A 364 -4.40 -24.84 -4.37
C ALA A 364 -4.28 -26.12 -5.21
N CYS A 365 -5.10 -27.14 -4.93
CA CYS A 365 -5.20 -28.34 -5.75
C CYS A 365 -5.61 -27.98 -7.19
N ALA A 366 -6.68 -27.19 -7.37
CA ALA A 366 -7.16 -26.77 -8.68
C ALA A 366 -6.11 -25.95 -9.45
N ALA A 367 -5.51 -24.94 -8.81
CA ALA A 367 -4.52 -24.06 -9.43
C ALA A 367 -3.26 -24.79 -9.89
N THR A 368 -2.92 -25.90 -9.23
CA THR A 368 -1.70 -26.67 -9.52
C THR A 368 -1.96 -27.98 -10.26
N GLY A 369 -3.21 -28.26 -10.63
CA GLY A 369 -3.61 -29.50 -11.30
C GLY A 369 -3.43 -30.76 -10.45
N ARG A 370 -3.32 -30.61 -9.13
CA ARG A 370 -3.19 -31.73 -8.19
C ARG A 370 -4.57 -32.19 -7.73
N PRO A 371 -4.81 -33.51 -7.54
CA PRO A 371 -6.08 -33.98 -7.05
C PRO A 371 -6.32 -33.50 -5.62
N PHE A 372 -7.59 -33.23 -5.29
CA PHE A 372 -8.00 -32.98 -3.92
C PHE A 372 -7.90 -34.28 -3.10
N PRO A 373 -7.43 -34.26 -1.84
CA PRO A 373 -7.29 -35.47 -1.02
C PRO A 373 -8.63 -36.18 -0.83
N GLU A 374 -8.72 -37.44 -1.30
CA GLU A 374 -9.97 -38.20 -1.33
C GLU A 374 -10.58 -38.39 0.07
N ASP A 375 -9.75 -38.59 1.08
CA ASP A 375 -10.16 -38.77 2.47
C ASP A 375 -10.78 -37.50 3.09
N LEU A 376 -10.59 -36.34 2.47
CA LEU A 376 -11.20 -35.09 2.89
C LEU A 376 -12.48 -34.73 2.12
N LEU A 377 -12.87 -35.51 1.11
CA LEU A 377 -14.05 -35.22 0.28
C LEU A 377 -15.35 -35.20 1.10
N GLU A 378 -15.53 -36.12 2.04
CA GLU A 378 -16.70 -36.12 2.93
C GLU A 378 -16.73 -34.87 3.83
N SER A 379 -15.56 -34.45 4.33
CA SER A 379 -15.42 -33.21 5.10
C SER A 379 -15.77 -31.99 4.24
N LYS A 380 -15.26 -31.91 3.02
CA LYS A 380 -15.60 -30.85 2.05
C LYS A 380 -17.11 -30.77 1.79
N ASN A 381 -17.72 -31.90 1.44
CA ASN A 381 -19.14 -31.99 1.08
C ASN A 381 -20.07 -31.66 2.26
N SER A 382 -19.68 -31.97 3.49
CA SER A 382 -20.46 -31.64 4.69
C SER A 382 -20.23 -30.20 5.19
N VAL A 383 -19.04 -29.64 5.02
CA VAL A 383 -18.67 -28.30 5.49
C VAL A 383 -19.17 -27.21 4.57
N TYR A 384 -19.07 -27.37 3.25
CA TYR A 384 -19.37 -26.29 2.29
C TYR A 384 -20.81 -25.75 2.40
N PRO A 385 -21.87 -26.57 2.49
CA PRO A 385 -23.23 -26.06 2.70
C PRO A 385 -23.40 -25.28 4.01
N ARG A 386 -22.72 -25.73 5.08
CA ARG A 386 -22.72 -25.06 6.38
C ARG A 386 -21.97 -23.73 6.33
N ALA A 387 -20.85 -23.68 5.60
CA ALA A 387 -20.10 -22.46 5.34
C ALA A 387 -20.94 -21.46 4.54
N MET A 388 -21.65 -21.91 3.50
CA MET A 388 -22.60 -21.09 2.74
C MET A 388 -23.63 -20.41 3.65
N ALA A 389 -24.29 -21.19 4.53
CA ALA A 389 -25.26 -20.65 5.48
C ALA A 389 -24.61 -19.68 6.49
N TYR A 390 -23.39 -19.98 6.95
CA TYR A 390 -22.62 -19.10 7.83
C TYR A 390 -22.34 -17.75 7.17
N TYR A 391 -21.75 -17.75 5.97
CA TYR A 391 -21.38 -16.54 5.25
C TYR A 391 -22.59 -15.73 4.78
N ALA A 392 -23.69 -16.38 4.39
CA ALA A 392 -24.95 -15.68 4.10
C ALA A 392 -25.48 -14.90 5.31
N LYS A 393 -25.47 -15.53 6.50
CA LYS A 393 -25.88 -14.87 7.74
C LYS A 393 -24.95 -13.70 8.11
N LYS A 394 -23.64 -13.90 7.97
CA LYS A 394 -22.64 -12.85 8.25
C LYS A 394 -22.78 -11.67 7.30
N HIS A 395 -22.86 -11.92 6.00
CA HIS A 395 -23.07 -10.90 4.98
C HIS A 395 -24.35 -10.07 5.22
N ALA A 396 -25.45 -10.72 5.63
CA ALA A 396 -26.72 -10.04 5.90
C ALA A 396 -26.70 -9.14 7.16
N SER A 397 -25.81 -9.42 8.10
CA SER A 397 -25.72 -8.70 9.39
C SER A 397 -24.53 -7.74 9.49
N GLU A 398 -23.61 -7.78 8.53
CA GLU A 398 -22.41 -6.93 8.52
C GLU A 398 -22.70 -5.52 7.98
N THR A 399 -22.21 -4.52 8.70
CA THR A 399 -22.34 -3.11 8.33
C THR A 399 -21.05 -2.53 7.78
N ASP A 400 -19.90 -3.11 8.14
CA ASP A 400 -18.60 -2.71 7.59
C ASP A 400 -18.46 -3.16 6.12
N PRO A 401 -18.25 -2.23 5.16
CA PRO A 401 -18.18 -2.57 3.74
C PRO A 401 -17.10 -3.60 3.40
N ALA A 402 -15.91 -3.48 3.99
CA ALA A 402 -14.78 -4.36 3.69
C ALA A 402 -15.05 -5.81 4.17
N ARG A 403 -15.60 -5.97 5.38
CA ARG A 403 -16.02 -7.28 5.88
C ARG A 403 -17.20 -7.85 5.11
N LYS A 404 -18.11 -6.98 4.66
CA LYS A 404 -19.25 -7.40 3.85
C LYS A 404 -18.79 -7.97 2.50
N ASP A 405 -17.85 -7.32 1.84
CA ASP A 405 -17.23 -7.83 0.61
C ASP A 405 -16.53 -9.16 0.85
N TYR A 406 -15.77 -9.30 1.95
CA TYR A 406 -15.17 -10.59 2.33
C TYR A 406 -16.22 -11.70 2.51
N TYR A 407 -17.32 -11.45 3.21
CA TYR A 407 -18.37 -12.45 3.39
C TYR A 407 -19.08 -12.77 2.08
N LYS A 408 -19.26 -11.78 1.20
CA LYS A 408 -19.82 -11.97 -0.13
C LYS A 408 -18.91 -12.84 -1.01
N GLU A 409 -17.63 -12.54 -1.09
CA GLU A 409 -16.64 -13.34 -1.85
C GLU A 409 -16.63 -14.80 -1.40
N ASN A 410 -16.72 -15.04 -0.09
CA ASN A 410 -16.80 -16.38 0.47
C ASN A 410 -18.12 -17.07 0.14
N LEU A 411 -19.25 -16.37 0.30
CA LEU A 411 -20.56 -16.89 -0.08
C LEU A 411 -20.61 -17.27 -1.57
N ASP A 412 -20.12 -16.40 -2.44
CA ASP A 412 -20.09 -16.63 -3.90
C ASP A 412 -19.21 -17.84 -4.23
N PHE A 413 -18.06 -18.00 -3.58
CA PHE A 413 -17.20 -19.19 -3.73
C PHE A 413 -17.92 -20.49 -3.34
N PHE A 414 -18.51 -20.55 -2.14
CA PHE A 414 -19.16 -21.78 -1.65
C PHE A 414 -20.46 -22.08 -2.44
N ALA A 415 -21.15 -21.05 -2.93
CA ALA A 415 -22.29 -21.20 -3.83
C ALA A 415 -21.89 -21.82 -5.18
N ALA A 416 -20.80 -21.33 -5.79
CA ALA A 416 -20.27 -21.89 -7.03
C ALA A 416 -19.82 -23.35 -6.85
N ALA A 417 -19.19 -23.68 -5.72
CA ALA A 417 -18.75 -25.04 -5.40
C ALA A 417 -19.93 -26.02 -5.13
N SER A 418 -21.15 -25.51 -4.94
CA SER A 418 -22.36 -26.31 -4.69
C SER A 418 -23.21 -26.53 -5.95
N GLY A 419 -22.78 -26.02 -7.12
CA GLY A 419 -23.44 -26.27 -8.41
C GLY A 419 -23.37 -27.74 -8.85
N PRO A 420 -24.20 -28.20 -9.81
CA PRO A 420 -24.27 -29.62 -10.14
C PRO A 420 -22.93 -30.11 -10.69
N ALA A 421 -22.36 -31.13 -10.05
CA ALA A 421 -21.34 -31.98 -10.65
C ALA A 421 -21.97 -32.74 -11.82
N GLY A 422 -21.91 -32.18 -13.03
CA GLY A 422 -22.57 -32.75 -14.20
C GLY A 422 -22.21 -32.05 -15.50
N GLY A 423 -21.08 -32.44 -16.08
CA GLY A 423 -20.65 -32.02 -17.41
C GLY A 423 -19.25 -32.55 -17.70
N ALA A 424 -19.19 -33.77 -18.23
CA ALA A 424 -17.97 -34.51 -18.57
C ALA A 424 -16.95 -33.69 -19.39
N HIS A 425 -15.67 -33.84 -19.03
CA HIS A 425 -14.58 -33.95 -20.00
C HIS A 425 -14.27 -35.43 -20.19
#